data_AF-A0A920GN17-F1
#
_entry.id   AF-A0A920GN17-F1
#
_cell.length_a   1.000
_cell.length_b   1.000
_cell.length_c   1.000
_cell.angle_alpha   90.00
_cell.angle_beta   90.00
_cell.angle_gamma   90.00
#
_symmetry.space_group_name_H-M   'P 1'
#
loop_
_entity.id
_entity.type
_entity.pdbx_description
1 polymer ?
#
loop_
_entity_poly.entity_id
_entity_poly.type
_entity_poly.pdbx_seq_one_letter_code
_entity_poly.pdbx_strand_id
1 'polypeptide(L)' 'MKIVQISDIHLGAPGEEINGCHPSERLLSCFEDIVSWHSDAEFCVITGDLTEFAEPAAYEFLKIYIKRFPSTVLLDVGQS' A
#
# COMPACT_ATOMS: atom_id res chain seq x y z
N MET A 1 -6.18 19.59 -9.35
CA MET A 1 -6.49 18.35 -8.62
C MET A 1 -5.51 17.29 -9.08
N LYS A 2 -4.78 16.67 -8.14
CA LYS A 2 -3.77 15.63 -8.38
C LYS A 2 -4.08 14.44 -7.47
N ILE A 3 -4.05 13.24 -8.04
CA ILE A 3 -4.30 11.98 -7.34
C ILE A 3 -3.14 11.04 -7.63
N VAL A 4 -2.71 10.29 -6.62
CA VAL A 4 -1.78 9.16 -6.79
C VAL A 4 -2.59 7.87 -6.67
N GLN A 5 -2.41 6.95 -7.61
CA GLN A 5 -3.02 5.63 -7.58
C GLN A 5 -1.92 4.57 -7.52
N ILE A 6 -2.08 3.62 -6.60
CA ILE A 6 -1.30 2.39 -6.46
C ILE A 6 -2.27 1.23 -6.65
N SER A 7 -1.82 0.13 -7.27
CA SER A 7 -2.66 -1.05 -7.45
C SER A 7 -1.87 -2.32 -7.16
N ASP A 8 -2.57 -3.38 -6.75
CA ASP A 8 -2.06 -4.76 -6.69
C ASP A 8 -0.77 -4.86 -5.88
N ILE A 9 -0.88 -4.49 -4.60
CA ILE A 9 0.25 -4.46 -3.67
C ILE A 9 0.59 -5.84 -3.09
N HIS A 10 -0.30 -6.83 -3.23
CA HIS A 10 -0.08 -8.26 -2.92
C HIS A 10 0.69 -8.50 -1.60
N LEU A 11 0.27 -7.85 -0.51
CA LEU A 11 0.95 -7.99 0.78
C LEU A 11 0.82 -9.41 1.36
N GLY A 12 1.93 -9.94 1.83
CA GLY A 12 1.98 -11.04 2.80
C GLY A 12 2.18 -10.55 4.22
N ALA A 13 2.59 -11.44 5.12
CA ALA A 13 3.06 -11.05 6.44
C ALA A 13 4.26 -10.07 6.34
N PRO A 14 4.48 -9.19 7.33
CA PRO A 14 5.59 -8.23 7.27
C PRO A 14 6.95 -8.91 7.08
N GLY A 15 7.69 -8.52 6.04
CA GLY A 15 8.98 -9.11 5.69
C GLY A 15 8.89 -10.43 4.92
N GLU A 16 7.69 -10.94 4.64
CA GLU A 16 7.51 -12.12 3.82
C GLU A 16 7.99 -11.90 2.39
N GLU A 17 8.66 -12.91 1.83
CA GLU A 17 9.04 -12.94 0.43
C GLU A 17 7.94 -13.63 -0.38
N ILE A 18 7.39 -12.95 -1.37
CA ILE A 18 6.39 -13.46 -2.30
C ILE A 18 6.97 -13.36 -3.71
N ASN A 19 7.04 -14.50 -4.41
CA ASN A 19 7.49 -14.58 -5.80
C ASN A 19 8.83 -13.88 -6.09
N GLY A 20 9.80 -13.95 -5.16
CA GLY A 20 11.12 -13.34 -5.33
C GLY A 20 11.20 -11.85 -4.99
N CYS A 21 10.19 -11.29 -4.32
CA CYS A 21 10.22 -9.91 -3.84
C CYS A 21 9.62 -9.77 -2.43
N HIS A 22 9.87 -8.66 -1.76
CA HIS A 22 9.27 -8.33 -0.46
C HIS A 22 8.20 -7.22 -0.65
N PRO A 23 6.91 -7.57 -0.78
CA PRO A 23 5.86 -6.58 -1.09
C PRO A 23 5.75 -5.47 -0.03
N SER A 24 5.94 -5.82 1.25
CA SER A 24 5.94 -4.85 2.35
C SER A 24 7.02 -3.80 2.20
N GLU A 25 8.24 -4.19 1.79
CA GLU A 25 9.34 -3.24 1.59
C GLU A 25 9.09 -2.33 0.38
N ARG A 26 8.63 -2.93 -0.72
CA ARG A 26 8.27 -2.18 -1.94
C ARG A 26 7.18 -1.14 -1.68
N LEU A 27 6.16 -1.49 -0.90
CA LEU A 27 5.10 -0.57 -0.53
C LEU A 27 5.64 0.61 0.30
N LEU A 28 6.53 0.34 1.26
CA LEU A 28 7.13 1.40 2.09
C LEU A 28 8.00 2.34 1.26
N SER A 29 8.82 1.81 0.35
CA SER A 29 9.59 2.65 -0.57
C SER A 29 8.68 3.48 -1.48
N CYS A 30 7.59 2.90 -2.00
CA CYS A 30 6.60 3.63 -2.78
C CYS A 30 5.96 4.77 -1.96
N PHE A 31 5.59 4.51 -0.71
CA PHE A 31 5.07 5.55 0.19
C PHE A 31 6.09 6.66 0.43
N GLU A 32 7.36 6.34 0.67
CA GLU A 32 8.42 7.33 0.84
C GLU A 32 8.59 8.21 -0.41
N ASP A 33 8.54 7.62 -1.60
CA ASP A 33 8.61 8.37 -2.86
C ASP A 33 7.40 9.30 -3.04
N ILE A 34 6.20 8.83 -2.74
CA ILE A 34 4.98 9.67 -2.83
C ILE A 34 5.08 10.84 -1.86
N VAL A 35 5.53 10.61 -0.63
CA VAL A 35 5.71 11.68 0.36
C VAL A 35 6.79 12.68 -0.09
N SER A 36 7.87 12.20 -0.69
CA SER A 36 8.99 13.05 -1.11
C SER A 36 8.69 13.90 -2.34
N TRP A 37 7.95 13.36 -3.30
CA TRP A 37 7.81 13.95 -4.64
C TRP A 37 6.37 14.34 -5.01
N HIS A 38 5.37 13.84 -4.28
CA HIS A 38 3.96 14.02 -4.58
C HIS A 38 3.15 14.43 -3.33
N SER A 39 3.77 15.17 -2.40
CA SER A 39 3.10 15.67 -1.19
C SER A 39 1.94 16.64 -1.47
N ASP A 40 1.86 17.17 -2.69
CA ASP A 40 0.77 18.01 -3.20
C ASP A 40 -0.44 17.20 -3.70
N ALA A 41 -0.38 15.86 -3.67
CA ALA A 41 -1.52 15.02 -4.03
C ALA A 41 -2.65 15.13 -3.00
N GLU A 42 -3.87 15.28 -3.49
CA GLU A 42 -5.05 15.44 -2.65
C GLU A 42 -5.47 14.12 -2.00
N PHE A 43 -5.31 13.01 -2.75
CA PHE A 43 -5.61 11.65 -2.31
C PHE A 43 -4.57 10.66 -2.83
N CYS A 44 -4.34 9.61 -2.04
CA CYS A 44 -3.73 8.37 -2.50
C CYS A 44 -4.81 7.29 -2.54
N VAL A 45 -4.99 6.63 -3.68
CA VAL A 45 -5.94 5.52 -3.84
C VAL A 45 -5.16 4.23 -4.00
N ILE A 46 -5.48 3.21 -3.21
CA ILE A 46 -4.93 1.86 -3.36
C ILE A 46 -6.05 0.95 -3.84
N THR A 47 -5.89 0.35 -5.01
CA THR A 47 -6.88 -0.50 -5.68
C THR A 47 -6.38 -1.94 -5.85
N GLY A 48 -7.28 -2.86 -6.20
CA GLY A 48 -6.92 -4.23 -6.57
C GLY A 48 -6.57 -5.09 -5.36
N ASP A 49 -5.66 -6.05 -5.54
CA ASP A 49 -5.38 -7.05 -4.52
C ASP A 49 -4.43 -6.50 -3.45
N LEU A 50 -5.01 -6.22 -2.28
CA LEU A 50 -4.27 -5.66 -1.15
C LEU A 50 -3.33 -6.68 -0.51
N THR A 51 -3.70 -7.96 -0.55
CA THR A 51 -2.98 -9.05 0.13
C THR A 51 -2.96 -10.28 -0.76
N GLU A 52 -1.87 -11.04 -0.74
CA GLU A 52 -1.76 -12.29 -1.51
C GLU A 52 -2.59 -13.44 -0.91
N PHE A 53 -2.60 -13.56 0.43
CA PHE A 53 -3.21 -14.71 1.12
C PHE A 53 -4.34 -14.32 2.09
N ALA A 54 -4.84 -13.08 2.02
CA ALA A 54 -5.87 -12.55 2.92
C ALA A 54 -5.54 -12.65 4.43
N GLU A 55 -4.25 -12.65 4.77
CA GLU A 55 -3.82 -12.83 6.16
C GLU A 55 -4.07 -11.58 7.02
N PRO A 56 -4.55 -11.75 8.27
CA PRO A 56 -4.73 -10.62 9.19
C PRO A 56 -3.46 -9.79 9.41
N ALA A 57 -2.28 -10.42 9.39
CA ALA A 57 -1.01 -9.74 9.57
C ALA A 57 -0.71 -8.72 8.46
N ALA A 58 -1.05 -9.05 7.21
CA ALA A 58 -0.88 -8.18 6.06
C ALA A 58 -1.79 -6.94 6.16
N TYR A 59 -3.06 -7.14 6.54
CA TYR A 59 -4.01 -6.04 6.75
C TYR A 59 -3.64 -5.14 7.93
N GLU A 60 -3.20 -5.70 9.06
CA GLU A 60 -2.77 -4.91 10.21
C GLU A 60 -1.49 -4.12 9.88
N PHE A 61 -0.57 -4.68 9.10
CA PHE A 61 0.57 -3.94 8.55
C PHE A 61 0.12 -2.76 7.70
N LEU A 62 -0.73 -3.00 6.69
CA LEU A 62 -1.23 -1.95 5.80
C LEU A 62 -1.91 -0.83 6.61
N LYS A 63 -2.77 -1.20 7.55
CA LYS A 63 -3.51 -0.28 8.43
C LYS A 63 -2.61 0.62 9.27
N ILE A 64 -1.48 0.10 9.77
CA ILE A 64 -0.51 0.90 10.53
C ILE A 64 0.09 2.01 9.65
N TYR A 65 0.44 1.70 8.41
CA TYR A 65 1.12 2.66 7.54
C TYR A 65 0.18 3.66 6.88
N ILE A 66 -1.01 3.24 6.44
CA ILE A 66 -2.00 4.20 5.90
C ILE A 66 -2.44 5.23 6.95
N LYS A 67 -2.49 4.85 8.24
CA LYS A 67 -2.79 5.78 9.35
C LYS A 67 -1.71 6.84 9.57
N ARG A 68 -0.49 6.58 9.12
CA ARG A 68 0.66 7.48 9.24
C ARG A 68 0.92 8.26 7.96
N PHE A 69 0.19 7.97 6.88
CA PHE A 69 0.33 8.64 5.61
C PHE A 69 -0.15 10.10 5.73
N PRO A 70 0.56 11.09 5.15
CA PRO A 70 0.26 12.50 5.39
C PRO A 70 -1.01 12.99 4.69
N SER A 71 -1.49 12.28 3.66
CA SER A 71 -2.74 12.55 2.96
C SER A 71 -3.75 11.42 3.13
N THR A 72 -5.00 11.68 2.77
CA THR A 72 -6.08 10.69 2.85
C THR A 72 -5.79 9.52 1.92
N VAL A 73 -5.82 8.31 2.47
CA VAL A 73 -5.73 7.05 1.70
C VAL A 73 -7.12 6.45 1.55
N LEU A 74 -7.53 6.19 0.31
CA LEU A 74 -8.76 5.48 -0.04
C LEU A 74 -8.41 4.06 -0.49
N LEU A 75 -9.17 3.07 -0.05
CA LEU A 75 -8.98 1.67 -0.42
C LEU A 75 -10.16 1.21 -1.27
N ASP A 76 -9.85 0.53 -2.38
CA ASP A 76 -10.81 -0.25 -3.17
C ASP A 76 -10.30 -1.70 -3.24
N VAL A 77 -11.15 -2.65 -2.87
CA VAL A 77 -10.75 -4.04 -2.64
C VAL A 77 -11.02 -4.86 -3.89
N GLY A 78 -9.96 -5.47 -4.44
CA GLY A 78 -10.02 -6.43 -5.52
C GLY A 78 -10.59 -7.80 -5.13
N GLN A 79 -10.62 -8.73 -6.07
CA GLN A 79 -11.00 -10.12 -5.84
C GLN A 79 -9.74 -10.92 -5.58
N SER A 80 -9.48 -11.25 -4.31
CA SER A 80 -8.43 -12.20 -3.90
C SER A 80 -8.73 -13.64 -4.33
#